data_AF-A0A522CDY9-F1
#
_entry.id   AF-A0A522CDY9-F1
#
_cell.length_a   1.000
_cell.length_b   1.000
_cell.length_c   1.000
_cell.angle_alpha   90.00
_cell.angle_beta   90.00
_cell.angle_gamma   90.00
#
_symmetry.space_group_name_H-M   'P 1'
#
loop_
_entity.id
_entity.type
_entity.pdbx_description
1 polymer ?
#
loop_
_entity_poly.entity_id
_entity_poly.type
_entity_poly.pdbx_seq_one_letter_code
_entity_poly.pdbx_strand_id
1 'polypeptide(L)' 'MATYAQLAAKLLRDAATFFRNVGAQNEPLKEQMNDNASVYDQVADLLEKNPMGVLDLGEEAAKKK' A
#
# COMPACT_ATOMS: atom_id res chain seq x y z
N MET A 1 -3.74 5.59 23.31
CA MET A 1 -3.17 4.27 22.96
C MET A 1 -3.55 3.96 21.52
N ALA A 2 -2.66 3.36 20.74
CA ALA A 2 -2.96 2.95 19.38
C ALA A 2 -3.37 1.46 19.36
N THR A 3 -4.34 1.11 18.52
CA THR A 3 -4.66 -0.30 18.23
C THR A 3 -3.62 -0.89 17.26
N TYR A 4 -3.55 -2.22 17.19
CA TYR A 4 -2.67 -2.87 16.20
C TYR A 4 -3.02 -2.48 14.76
N ALA A 5 -4.31 -2.28 14.45
CA ALA A 5 -4.74 -1.80 13.15
C ALA A 5 -4.19 -0.41 12.84
N GLN A 6 -4.21 0.52 13.81
CA GLN A 6 -3.63 1.86 13.64
C GLN A 6 -2.11 1.82 13.47
N LEU A 7 -1.40 0.96 14.21
CA LEU A 7 0.04 0.77 14.05
C LEU A 7 0.38 0.21 12.66
N ALA A 8 -0.34 -0.80 12.21
CA ALA A 8 -0.13 -1.42 10.90
C ALA A 8 -0.45 -0.47 9.75
N ALA A 9 -1.53 0.32 9.85
CA ALA A 9 -1.84 1.34 8.86
C ALA A 9 -0.75 2.41 8.76
N LYS A 10 -0.23 2.88 9.91
CA LYS A 10 0.91 3.79 9.92
C LYS A 10 2.12 3.17 9.22
N LEU A 11 2.44 1.91 9.51
CA LEU A 11 3.55 1.21 8.86
C LEU A 11 3.38 1.14 7.33
N LEU A 12 2.17 0.90 6.84
CA LEU A 12 1.85 0.90 5.41
C LEU A 12 2.06 2.30 4.80
N ARG A 13 1.65 3.38 5.47
CA ARG A 13 1.89 4.76 5.02
C ARG A 13 3.37 5.14 5.01
N ASP A 14 4.13 4.69 6.01
CA ASP A 14 5.58 4.86 6.07
C ASP A 14 6.26 4.14 4.88
N ALA A 15 5.79 2.93 4.53
CA ALA A 15 6.25 2.19 3.36
C ALA A 15 5.89 2.90 2.03
N ALA A 16 4.68 3.44 1.90
CA ALA A 16 4.30 4.25 0.74
C ALA A 16 5.23 5.46 0.56
N THR A 17 5.53 6.15 1.66
CA THR A 17 6.50 7.27 1.67
C THR A 17 7.89 6.81 1.25
N PHE A 18 8.34 5.65 1.72
CA PHE A 18 9.62 5.06 1.30
C PHE A 18 9.67 4.84 -0.22
N PHE A 19 8.64 4.25 -0.82
CA PHE A 19 8.60 4.04 -2.27
C PHE A 19 8.64 5.37 -3.04
N ARG A 20 7.86 6.38 -2.64
CA ARG A 20 7.91 7.71 -3.26
C ARG A 20 9.31 8.31 -3.19
N ASN A 21 10.01 8.15 -2.07
CA ASN A 21 11.38 8.62 -1.91
C ASN A 21 12.38 7.87 -2.81
N VAL A 22 12.20 6.55 -3.00
CA VAL A 22 13.01 5.76 -3.94
C VAL A 22 12.76 6.23 -5.38
N GLY A 23 11.50 6.44 -5.76
CA GLY A 23 11.13 6.93 -7.09
C GLY A 23 11.65 8.34 -7.37
N ALA A 24 11.64 9.23 -6.38
CA ALA A 24 12.18 10.59 -6.51
C ALA A 24 13.71 10.61 -6.74
N GLN A 25 14.42 9.60 -6.25
CA GLN A 25 15.88 9.45 -6.44
C GLN A 25 16.23 8.67 -7.71
N ASN A 26 15.29 7.94 -8.29
CA ASN A 26 15.49 7.07 -9.45
C ASN A 26 14.40 7.31 -10.49
N GLU A 27 14.57 8.33 -11.34
CA GLU A 27 13.58 8.73 -12.35
C GLU A 27 13.07 7.55 -13.21
N PRO A 28 13.90 6.57 -13.66
CA PRO A 28 13.42 5.41 -14.42
C PRO A 28 12.43 4.51 -13.67
N LEU A 29 12.44 4.53 -12.33
CA LEU A 29 11.56 3.72 -11.48
C LEU A 29 10.39 4.52 -10.90
N LYS A 30 10.34 5.83 -11.15
CA LYS A 30 9.44 6.76 -10.46
C LYS A 30 7.97 6.38 -10.58
N GLU A 31 7.51 6.06 -11.78
CA GLU A 31 6.11 5.67 -12.00
C GLU A 31 5.79 4.36 -11.26
N GLN A 32 6.61 3.32 -11.43
CA GLN A 32 6.41 2.05 -10.74
C GLN A 32 6.43 2.20 -9.21
N MET A 33 7.31 3.04 -8.68
CA MET A 33 7.37 3.28 -7.23
C MET A 33 6.17 4.10 -6.74
N ASN A 34 5.63 5.02 -7.54
CA ASN A 34 4.38 5.72 -7.22
C ASN A 34 3.18 4.77 -7.24
N ASP A 35 3.13 3.84 -8.19
CA ASP A 35 2.08 2.81 -8.24
C ASP A 35 2.16 1.92 -7.00
N ASN A 36 3.36 1.45 -6.64
CA ASN A 36 3.57 0.73 -5.39
C ASN A 36 3.09 1.54 -4.19
N ALA A 37 3.54 2.78 -4.04
CA ALA A 37 3.13 3.65 -2.94
C ALA A 37 1.61 3.80 -2.84
N SER A 38 0.94 3.99 -3.98
CA SER A 38 -0.52 4.09 -4.06
C SER A 38 -1.23 2.84 -3.54
N VAL A 39 -0.72 1.64 -3.84
CA VAL A 39 -1.29 0.38 -3.32
C VAL A 39 -1.16 0.33 -1.79
N TYR A 40 0.00 0.70 -1.23
CA TYR A 40 0.19 0.72 0.21
C TYR A 40 -0.74 1.73 0.90
N ASP A 41 -0.93 2.92 0.32
CA ASP A 41 -1.86 3.92 0.83
C ASP A 41 -3.31 3.42 0.82
N GLN A 42 -3.73 2.75 -0.26
CA GLN A 42 -5.08 2.18 -0.37
C GLN A 42 -5.32 1.09 0.68
N VAL A 43 -4.36 0.20 0.91
CA VAL A 43 -4.49 -0.85 1.95
C VAL A 43 -4.47 -0.24 3.35
N ALA A 44 -3.67 0.80 3.60
CA ALA A 44 -3.69 1.52 4.86
C ALA A 44 -5.07 2.14 5.14
N ASP A 45 -5.66 2.77 4.13
CA ASP A 45 -7.01 3.35 4.22
C ASP A 45 -8.07 2.28 4.51
N LEU A 46 -8.00 1.10 3.87
CA LEU A 46 -8.92 0.00 4.11
C LEU A 46 -8.79 -0.55 5.54
N LEU A 47 -7.55 -0.73 6.01
CA LEU A 47 -7.27 -1.24 7.34
C LEU A 47 -7.72 -0.29 8.46
N GLU A 48 -7.59 1.03 8.26
CA GLU A 48 -8.07 2.03 9.22
C GLU A 48 -9.60 2.11 9.26
N LYS A 49 -10.26 2.01 8.09
CA LYS A 49 -11.72 2.15 7.99
C LYS A 49 -12.46 0.89 8.40
N ASN A 50 -11.99 -0.28 7.98
CA ASN A 50 -12.61 -1.56 8.28
C ASN A 50 -11.54 -2.66 8.34
N PRO A 51 -10.91 -2.88 9.51
CA PRO A 51 -9.83 -3.85 9.65
C PRO A 51 -10.26 -5.31 9.42
N MET A 52 -11.57 -5.59 9.42
CA MET A 52 -12.14 -6.91 9.15
C MET A 52 -12.85 -6.97 7.78
N GLY A 53 -12.64 -5.96 6.93
CA GLY A 53 -13.19 -5.92 5.59
C GLY A 53 -12.70 -7.08 4.73
N VAL A 54 -13.58 -7.56 3.86
CA VAL A 54 -13.25 -8.60 2.88
C VAL A 54 -13.20 -7.95 1.50
N LEU A 55 -12.06 -8.07 0.83
CA LEU A 55 -11.93 -7.69 -0.59
C LEU A 55 -12.19 -8.93 -1.44
N ASP A 56 -13.09 -8.81 -2.41
CA ASP A 56 -13.13 -9.75 -3.52
C ASP A 56 -12.08 -9.33 -4.55
N LEU A 57 -10.93 -10.01 -4.52
CA LEU A 57 -9.80 -9.69 -5.38
C LEU A 57 -9.96 -10.24 -6.81
N GLY A 58 -11.01 -11.01 -7.10
CA GLY A 58 -11.22 -11.67 -8.39
C GLY A 58 -10.10 -12.64 -8.81
N GLU A 59 -10.38 -13.56 -9.73
CA GLU A 59 -9.41 -14.55 -10.24
C GLU A 59 -8.24 -13.95 -11.07
N GLU A 60 -8.19 -12.64 -11.30
CA GLU A 60 -7.19 -12.03 -12.20
C GLU A 60 -5.74 -12.11 -11.70
N ALA A 61 -5.52 -12.20 -10.37
CA ALA A 61 -4.18 -12.39 -9.81
C ALA A 61 -3.53 -13.73 -10.19
N ALA A 62 -4.32 -14.74 -10.59
CA ALA A 62 -3.83 -16.07 -10.96
C ALA A 62 -3.42 -16.20 -12.43
N LYS A 63 -3.81 -15.27 -13.32
CA LYS A 63 -3.60 -15.37 -14.78
C LYS A 63 -2.33 -14.70 -15.30
N LYS A 64 -1.53 -14.06 -14.44
CA LYS A 64 -0.24 -13.43 -14.81
C LYS A 64 1.00 -14.30 -14.48
N LYS A 65 0.84 -15.62 -14.31
CA LYS A 65 1.97 -16.57 -14.21
C LYS A 65 2.27 -17.23 -15.54
#